data_AF-A0A659UJZ0-F1
#
_entry.id   AF-A0A659UJZ0-F1
#
_cell.length_a   1.000
_cell.length_b   1.000
_cell.length_c   1.000
_cell.angle_alpha   90.00
_cell.angle_beta   90.00
_cell.angle_gamma   90.00
#
_symmetry.space_group_name_H-M   'P 1'
#
loop_
_entity.id
_entity.type
_entity.pdbx_description
1 polymer ?
#
loop_
_entity_poly.entity_id
_entity_poly.type
_entity_poly.pdbx_seq_one_letter_code
_entity_poly.pdbx_strand_id
1 'polypeptide(L)'
;RLREEPFSLLLTDIVMPEMDGIELARRATEIDPDLKVMFITGFAAVALNPDSQAPKDAKVLSKPFHLRDLVNEVEKMLQAA
;
A
#
# COMPACT_ATOMS: atom_id res chain seq x y z
N ARG A 1 -15.85 3.02 6.94
CA ARG A 1 -15.59 3.04 5.48
C ARG A 1 -14.96 1.75 4.93
N LEU A 2 -13.76 1.31 5.33
CA LEU A 2 -13.17 0.05 4.81
C LEU A 2 -14.07 -1.21 4.98
N ARG A 3 -15.00 -1.19 5.93
CA ARG A 3 -16.00 -2.26 6.17
C ARG A 3 -17.37 -2.00 5.54
N GLU A 4 -17.56 -0.82 4.96
CA GLU A 4 -18.85 -0.35 4.44
C GLU A 4 -18.90 -0.41 2.91
N GLU A 5 -17.76 -0.24 2.23
CA GLU A 5 -17.65 -0.23 0.78
C GLU A 5 -16.43 -1.04 0.34
N PRO A 6 -16.49 -1.79 -0.78
CA PRO A 6 -15.35 -2.51 -1.31
C PRO A 6 -14.32 -1.55 -1.91
N PHE A 7 -13.05 -1.80 -1.65
CA PHE A 7 -11.93 -1.06 -2.24
C PHE A 7 -11.04 -2.04 -2.99
N SER A 8 -10.64 -1.70 -4.21
CA SER A 8 -9.74 -2.56 -5.00
C SER A 8 -8.26 -2.29 -4.71
N LEU A 9 -7.94 -1.13 -4.10
CA LEU A 9 -6.57 -0.69 -3.89
C LEU A 9 -6.47 0.30 -2.72
N LEU A 10 -5.52 0.04 -1.82
CA LEU A 10 -5.10 0.93 -0.74
C LEU A 10 -3.78 1.62 -1.12
N LEU A 11 -3.79 2.95 -1.18
CA LEU A 11 -2.58 3.79 -1.25
C LEU A 11 -2.35 4.43 0.12
N THR A 12 -1.18 4.23 0.73
CA THR A 12 -0.85 4.83 2.03
C THR A 12 0.64 5.16 2.16
N ASP A 13 0.97 6.19 2.95
CA ASP A 13 2.35 6.36 3.44
C ASP A 13 2.62 5.31 4.53
N ILE A 14 3.89 5.00 4.78
CA ILE A 14 4.33 4.15 5.88
C ILE A 14 4.45 4.98 7.15
N VAL A 15 5.10 6.13 7.09
CA VAL A 15 5.33 6.97 8.27
C VAL A 15 4.15 7.91 8.43
N MET A 16 3.24 7.58 9.34
CA MET A 16 2.05 8.35 9.65
C MET A 16 1.88 8.52 11.17
N PRO A 17 1.26 9.61 11.65
CA PRO A 17 0.92 9.77 13.06
C PRO A 17 -0.16 8.77 13.48
N GLU A 18 -0.16 8.40 14.76
CA GLU A 18 -1.11 7.47 15.42
C GLU A 18 -1.03 6.00 14.98
N MET A 19 -1.13 5.73 13.68
CA MET A 19 -1.04 4.40 13.08
C MET A 19 -0.15 4.47 11.84
N ASP A 20 0.87 3.62 11.79
CA ASP A 20 1.72 3.50 10.60
C ASP A 20 0.99 2.78 9.45
N GLY A 21 1.48 3.00 8.23
CA GLY A 21 0.87 2.41 7.04
C GLY A 21 0.93 0.90 6.99
N ILE A 22 1.94 0.28 7.61
CA ILE A 22 2.11 -1.17 7.62
C ILE A 22 0.99 -1.80 8.44
N GLU A 23 0.72 -1.26 9.63
CA GLU A 23 -0.37 -1.72 10.48
C GLU A 23 -1.74 -1.45 9.82
N LEU A 24 -1.92 -0.30 9.17
CA LEU A 24 -3.14 -0.02 8.40
C LEU A 24 -3.35 -1.07 7.29
N ALA A 25 -2.31 -1.34 6.50
CA ALA A 25 -2.36 -2.31 5.42
C ALA A 25 -2.67 -3.71 5.92
N ARG A 26 -2.00 -4.14 7.00
CA ARG A 26 -2.25 -5.44 7.65
C ARG A 26 -3.72 -5.58 8.04
N ARG A 27 -4.26 -4.60 8.77
CA ARG A 27 -5.69 -4.60 9.17
C ARG A 27 -6.65 -4.55 8.00
N ALA A 28 -6.30 -3.82 6.94
CA ALA A 28 -7.14 -3.74 5.75
C ALA A 28 -7.18 -5.07 5.00
N THR A 29 -6.04 -5.76 4.87
CA THR A 29 -5.97 -7.09 4.25
C THR A 29 -6.59 -8.21 5.09
N GLU A 30 -6.71 -8.03 6.41
CA GLU A 30 -7.50 -8.93 7.27
C GLU A 30 -9.01 -8.80 7.03
N ILE A 31 -9.47 -7.61 6.63
CA ILE A 31 -10.87 -7.36 6.30
C ILE A 31 -11.18 -7.85 4.88
N ASP A 32 -10.28 -7.57 3.94
CA ASP A 32 -10.40 -7.94 2.54
C ASP A 32 -9.05 -8.47 2.01
N PRO A 33 -8.88 -9.81 1.91
CA PRO A 33 -7.66 -10.42 1.40
C PRO A 33 -7.34 -10.09 -0.07
N ASP A 34 -8.34 -9.67 -0.86
CA ASP A 34 -8.17 -9.32 -2.27
C ASP A 34 -7.76 -7.84 -2.44
N LEU A 35 -7.75 -7.06 -1.35
CA LEU A 35 -7.33 -5.66 -1.35
C LEU A 35 -5.85 -5.54 -1.70
N LYS A 36 -5.59 -4.92 -2.85
CA LYS A 36 -4.23 -4.60 -3.27
C LYS A 36 -3.67 -3.46 -2.43
N VAL A 37 -2.38 -3.49 -2.11
CA VAL A 37 -1.73 -2.47 -1.28
C VAL A 37 -0.54 -1.86 -2.01
N MET A 38 -0.47 -0.54 -2.00
CA MET A 38 0.68 0.25 -2.44
C MET A 38 1.12 1.23 -1.35
N PHE A 39 2.37 1.11 -0.92
CA PHE A 39 3.02 2.08 -0.06
C PHE A 39 3.65 3.20 -0.87
N ILE A 40 3.47 4.44 -0.43
CA ILE A 40 4.09 5.63 -1.02
C ILE A 40 4.94 6.32 0.06
N THR A 41 6.25 6.02 0.10
CA THR A 41 7.12 6.42 1.22
C THR A 41 8.39 7.10 0.74
N GLY A 42 8.89 8.09 1.51
CA GLY A 42 10.25 8.62 1.34
C GLY A 42 11.32 7.74 2.00
N PHE A 43 10.90 6.74 2.77
CA PHE A 43 11.77 5.84 3.54
C PHE A 43 11.61 4.40 3.03
N ALA A 44 12.08 4.14 1.81
CA ALA A 44 11.97 2.85 1.14
C ALA A 44 12.56 1.68 1.95
N ALA A 45 13.60 1.95 2.75
CA ALA A 45 14.26 0.97 3.61
C ALA A 45 13.31 0.31 4.63
N VAL A 46 12.26 1.00 5.08
CA VAL A 46 11.28 0.45 6.02
C VAL A 46 10.36 -0.58 5.35
N ALA A 47 9.96 -0.30 4.10
CA ALA A 47 9.08 -1.16 3.32
C ALA A 47 9.78 -2.44 2.83
N LEU A 48 11.09 -2.35 2.60
CA LEU A 48 11.95 -3.45 2.13
C LEU A 48 12.50 -4.31 3.27
N ASN A 49 12.16 -4.00 4.52
CA ASN A 49 12.59 -4.77 5.67
C ASN A 49 11.90 -6.15 5.66
N PRO A 50 12.65 -7.27 5.57
CA PRO A 50 12.08 -8.62 5.60
C PRO A 50 11.32 -8.94 6.90
N ASP A 51 11.65 -8.25 7.98
CA ASP A 51 10.99 -8.40 9.28
C ASP A 51 9.74 -7.51 9.41
N SER A 52 9.41 -6.71 8.38
CA SER A 52 8.19 -5.92 8.39
C SER A 52 6.95 -6.82 8.27
N GLN A 53 5.90 -6.49 9.01
CA GLN A 53 4.60 -7.17 8.91
C GLN A 53 3.77 -6.68 7.72
N ALA A 54 4.43 -6.17 6.67
CA ALA A 54 3.77 -5.71 5.48
C ALA A 54 3.12 -6.89 4.72
N PRO A 55 1.97 -6.68 4.07
CA PRO A 55 1.39 -7.68 3.18
C PRO A 55 2.41 -8.12 2.11
N LYS A 56 2.52 -9.42 1.87
CA LYS A 56 3.56 -10.00 0.97
C LYS A 56 3.51 -9.45 -0.45
N ASP A 57 2.30 -9.14 -0.92
CA ASP A 57 2.06 -8.65 -2.29
C ASP A 57 1.97 -7.12 -2.37
N ALA A 58 2.33 -6.42 -1.30
CA ALA A 58 2.34 -4.96 -1.29
C ALA A 58 3.41 -4.40 -2.23
N LYS A 59 3.03 -3.40 -3.02
CA LYS A 59 3.95 -2.62 -3.86
C LYS A 59 4.48 -1.41 -3.10
N VAL A 60 5.65 -0.93 -3.51
CA VAL A 60 6.29 0.25 -2.92
C VAL A 60 6.65 1.23 -4.02
N LEU A 61 6.15 2.45 -3.91
CA LEU A 61 6.54 3.61 -4.71
C LEU A 61 7.33 4.58 -3.82
N SER A 62 8.60 4.82 -4.18
CA SER A 62 9.49 5.67 -3.39
C SER A 62 9.33 7.14 -3.77
N LYS A 63 9.29 8.03 -2.77
CA LYS A 63 9.35 9.50 -2.98
C LYS A 63 10.80 9.94 -3.17
N PRO A 64 11.07 10.95 -4.04
CA PRO A 64 10.13 11.61 -4.95
C PRO A 64 9.82 10.74 -6.18
N PHE A 65 8.62 10.88 -6.74
CA PHE A 65 8.17 10.21 -7.96
C PHE A 65 7.44 11.20 -8.88
N HIS A 66 7.34 10.89 -10.18
CA HIS A 66 6.48 11.66 -11.07
C HIS A 66 5.05 11.15 -11.01
N LEU A 67 4.07 12.05 -11.19
CA LEU A 67 2.65 11.67 -11.19
C LEU A 67 2.32 10.60 -12.24
N ARG A 68 3.03 10.60 -13.38
CA ARG A 68 2.90 9.57 -14.41
C ARG A 68 3.28 8.18 -13.90
N ASP A 69 4.29 8.09 -13.04
CA ASP A 69 4.73 6.81 -12.48
C ASP A 69 3.67 6.25 -11.53
N LEU A 70 3.07 7.10 -10.70
CA LEU A 70 1.96 6.73 -9.83
C LEU A 70 0.77 6.19 -10.63
N VAL A 71 0.34 6.92 -11.66
CA VAL A 71 -0.79 6.51 -12.51
C VAL A 71 -0.50 5.16 -13.17
N ASN A 72 0.68 5.01 -13.77
CA ASN A 72 1.07 3.76 -14.43
C ASN A 72 1.07 2.57 -13.46
N GLU A 73 1.56 2.73 -12.23
CA GLU A 73 1.58 1.65 -11.25
C GLU A 73 0.17 1.31 -10.75
N VAL A 74 -0.69 2.31 -10.52
CA VAL A 74 -2.10 2.08 -10.18
C VAL A 74 -2.82 1.31 -11.28
N GLU A 75 -2.63 1.70 -12.55
CA GLU A 75 -3.23 1.00 -13.69
C GLU A 75 -2.77 -0.46 -13.76
N LYS A 76 -1.47 -0.72 -13.62
CA LYS A 76 -0.93 -2.10 -13.61
C LYS A 76 -1.54 -2.93 -12.49
N MET A 77 -1.66 -2.37 -11.28
CA MET A 77 -2.23 -3.08 -10.13
C MET A 77 -3.70 -3.39 -10.34
N LEU A 78 -4.47 -2.47 -10.92
CA LEU A 78 -5.91 -2.69 -11.14
C LEU A 78 -6.19 -3.61 -12.34
N GLN A 79 -5.32 -3.66 -13.35
CA GLN A 79 -5.47 -4.55 -14.52
C GLN A 79 -5.07 -6.01 -14.26
N ALA A 80 -4.22 -6.28 -13.27
CA ALA A 80 -3.91 -7.64 -12.86
C ALA A 80 -5.14 -8.25 -12.14
N ALA A 81 -5.98 -8.95 -12.91
CA ALA A 81 -7.11 -9.76 -12.45
C ALA A 81 -6.86 -11.22 -12.82
#